data_AF-A0A1H7S9N8-F1
#
_entry.id   AF-A0A1H7S9N8-F1
#
_cell.length_a   1.000
_cell.length_b   1.000
_cell.length_c   1.000
_cell.angle_alpha   90.00
_cell.angle_beta   90.00
_cell.angle_gamma   90.00
#
_symmetry.space_group_name_H-M   'P 1'
#
loop_
_entity.id
_entity.type
_entity.pdbx_description
1 polymer ?
#
loop_
_entity_poly.entity_id
_entity_poly.type
_entity_poly.pdbx_seq_one_letter_code
_entity_poly.pdbx_strand_id
1 'polypeptide(L)'
;MNENVTNNKKRFPWLALAVFSVVLLTSILINFSILDISAEPEVAELFEMNPGMRSFGLIFGAVIGLISGLLGVGFQYLVTKFPTQWIAKDTHVYKNEIWSALFYSSAIGIILELLAALLNFQGNIVFSILVSIFTTALFLFFYISGENKPQHIKKAITIVSVVIAGMDIILTTGAL
;
A
#
# COMPACT_ATOMS: atom_id res chain seq x y z
N MET A 1 10.13 -4.10 -42.72
CA MET A 1 9.21 -3.09 -42.15
C MET A 1 9.82 -2.63 -40.84
N ASN A 2 10.19 -1.35 -40.78
CA ASN A 2 10.82 -0.73 -39.62
C ASN A 2 9.68 -0.35 -38.66
N GLU A 3 9.31 -1.25 -37.76
CA GLU A 3 8.41 -0.90 -36.67
C GLU A 3 9.13 0.11 -35.79
N ASN A 4 8.74 1.38 -35.93
CA ASN A 4 8.97 2.40 -34.93
C ASN A 4 8.33 1.89 -33.63
N VAL A 5 9.11 1.14 -32.85
CA VAL A 5 8.85 0.88 -31.44
C VAL A 5 8.85 2.24 -30.78
N THR A 6 7.68 2.86 -30.69
CA THR A 6 7.44 4.08 -29.93
C THR A 6 7.75 3.74 -28.49
N ASN A 7 9.00 4.00 -28.13
CA ASN A 7 9.58 3.84 -26.81
C ASN A 7 9.00 4.94 -25.88
N ASN A 8 7.67 4.99 -25.78
CA ASN A 8 6.96 5.86 -24.87
C ASN A 8 7.11 5.25 -23.47
N LYS A 9 8.29 5.46 -22.88
CA LYS A 9 8.48 5.19 -21.45
C LYS A 9 7.39 5.95 -20.70
N LYS A 10 6.40 5.21 -20.16
CA LYS A 10 5.37 5.78 -19.28
C LYS A 10 6.03 6.68 -18.25
N ARG A 11 5.46 7.86 -17.99
CA ARG A 11 5.93 8.75 -16.92
C ARG A 11 5.58 8.14 -15.56
N PHE A 12 6.21 8.68 -14.52
CA PHE A 12 5.87 8.29 -13.15
C PHE A 12 4.39 8.59 -12.86
N PRO A 13 3.65 7.70 -12.16
CA PRO A 13 2.20 7.83 -11.98
C PRO A 13 1.85 8.79 -10.83
N TRP A 14 2.08 10.08 -11.05
CA TRP A 14 1.82 11.14 -10.07
C TRP A 14 0.38 11.17 -9.54
N LEU A 15 -0.60 10.88 -10.41
CA LEU A 15 -2.01 10.81 -10.00
C LEU A 15 -2.25 9.68 -8.99
N ALA A 16 -1.68 8.49 -9.24
CA ALA A 16 -1.82 7.35 -8.34
C ALA A 16 -1.14 7.64 -6.99
N LEU A 17 0.04 8.27 -7.00
CA LEU A 17 0.71 8.75 -5.79
C LEU A 17 -0.17 9.74 -5.02
N ALA A 18 -0.80 10.71 -5.70
CA ALA A 18 -1.67 11.68 -5.04
C ALA A 18 -2.89 11.00 -4.39
N VAL A 19 -3.54 10.06 -5.10
CA VAL A 19 -4.65 9.27 -4.55
C VAL A 19 -4.20 8.49 -3.31
N PHE A 20 -3.07 7.79 -3.38
CA PHE A 20 -2.51 7.07 -2.24
C PHE A 20 -2.24 7.99 -1.05
N SER A 21 -1.57 9.12 -1.26
CA SER A 21 -1.23 10.07 -0.20
C SER A 21 -2.48 10.66 0.46
N VAL A 22 -3.51 11.00 -0.33
CA VAL A 22 -4.78 11.51 0.21
C VAL A 22 -5.47 10.45 1.05
N VAL A 23 -5.60 9.22 0.54
CA VAL A 23 -6.23 8.11 1.27
C VAL A 23 -5.47 7.80 2.57
N LEU A 24 -4.14 7.80 2.53
CA LEU A 24 -3.31 7.57 3.70
C LEU A 24 -3.50 8.68 4.75
N LEU A 25 -3.44 9.95 4.35
CA LEU A 25 -3.66 11.07 5.26
C LEU A 25 -5.07 11.05 5.86
N THR A 26 -6.10 10.78 5.05
CA THR A 26 -7.47 10.63 5.53
C THR A 26 -7.59 9.48 6.54
N SER A 27 -6.96 8.33 6.27
CA SER A 27 -6.94 7.20 7.21
C SER A 27 -6.25 7.55 8.53
N ILE A 28 -5.12 8.27 8.50
CA ILE A 28 -4.44 8.73 9.72
C ILE A 28 -5.35 9.66 10.55
N LEU A 29 -6.03 10.61 9.90
CA LEU A 29 -6.93 11.54 10.57
C LEU A 29 -8.13 10.83 11.23
N ILE A 30 -8.72 9.85 10.53
CA ILE A 30 -9.84 9.08 11.07
C ILE A 30 -9.38 8.19 12.23
N ASN A 31 -8.26 7.47 12.08
CA ASN A 31 -7.69 6.65 13.15
C ASN A 31 -7.35 7.48 14.40
N PHE A 32 -6.82 8.69 14.21
CA PHE A 32 -6.58 9.62 15.32
C PHE A 32 -7.87 10.08 16.01
N SER A 33 -8.97 10.19 15.28
CA SER A 33 -10.25 10.63 15.82
C SER A 33 -10.98 9.54 16.62
N ILE A 34 -10.76 8.27 16.29
CA ILE A 34 -11.33 7.11 17.00
C ILE A 34 -10.43 6.61 18.13
N LEU A 35 -9.19 7.09 18.23
CA LEU A 35 -8.29 6.80 19.33
C LEU A 35 -8.91 7.28 20.65
N ASP A 36 -9.08 6.36 21.59
CA ASP A 36 -9.59 6.69 22.92
C ASP A 36 -8.49 7.36 23.76
N ILE A 37 -8.37 8.68 23.61
CA ILE A 37 -7.42 9.51 24.35
C ILE A 37 -7.71 9.46 25.86
N SER A 38 -8.94 9.12 26.27
CA SER A 38 -9.30 9.02 27.70
C SER A 38 -8.73 7.77 28.39
N ALA A 39 -8.24 6.80 27.60
CA ALA A 39 -7.52 5.63 28.13
C ALA A 39 -6.11 5.97 28.65
N GLU A 40 -5.56 7.14 28.30
CA GLU A 40 -4.25 7.62 28.78
C GLU A 40 -4.42 8.96 29.52
N PRO A 41 -4.67 8.93 30.84
CA PRO A 41 -5.04 10.13 31.61
C PRO A 41 -3.96 11.22 31.57
N GLU A 42 -2.68 10.85 31.52
CA GLU A 42 -1.56 11.79 31.41
C GLU A 42 -1.56 12.55 30.07
N VAL A 43 -1.96 11.89 28.98
CA VAL A 43 -2.05 12.49 27.64
C VAL A 43 -3.32 13.32 27.52
N ALA A 44 -4.43 12.86 28.11
CA ALA A 44 -5.67 13.61 28.17
C ALA A 44 -5.50 14.94 28.93
N GLU A 45 -4.88 14.91 30.10
CA GLU A 45 -4.60 16.10 30.92
C GLU A 45 -3.69 17.09 30.17
N LEU A 46 -2.65 16.59 29.49
CA LEU A 46 -1.75 17.40 28.68
C LEU A 46 -2.47 18.10 27.51
N PHE A 47 -3.45 17.44 26.88
CA PHE A 47 -4.24 18.03 25.79
C PHE A 47 -5.32 18.99 26.28
N GLU A 48 -5.89 18.79 27.47
CA GLU A 48 -6.79 19.75 28.10
C GLU A 48 -6.06 21.02 28.52
N MET A 49 -4.86 20.88 29.11
CA MET A 49 -4.01 22.01 29.50
C MET A 49 -3.39 22.74 28.31
N ASN A 50 -3.14 22.04 27.20
CA ASN A 50 -2.56 22.61 26.00
C ASN A 50 -3.21 22.08 24.71
N PRO A 51 -4.35 22.66 24.29
CA PRO A 51 -5.06 22.23 23.08
C PRO A 51 -4.22 22.38 21.80
N GLY A 52 -3.21 23.27 21.80
CA GLY A 52 -2.26 23.39 20.70
C GLY A 52 -1.36 22.16 20.52
N MET A 53 -1.08 21.44 21.60
CA MET A 53 -0.25 20.23 21.59
C MET A 53 -0.96 19.07 20.89
N ARG A 54 -2.29 18.96 21.01
CA ARG A 54 -3.10 17.98 20.27
C ARG A 54 -3.00 18.19 18.75
N SER A 55 -3.16 19.43 18.31
CA SER A 55 -3.05 19.80 16.89
C SER A 55 -1.64 19.57 16.35
N PHE A 56 -0.61 19.91 17.12
CA PHE A 56 0.78 19.68 16.74
C PHE A 56 1.12 18.19 16.64
N GLY A 57 0.67 17.38 17.61
CA GLY A 57 0.81 15.93 17.60
C GLY A 57 0.15 15.28 16.39
N LEU A 58 -1.06 15.73 16.02
CA LEU A 58 -1.76 15.26 14.84
C LEU A 58 -0.97 15.58 13.55
N ILE A 59 -0.49 16.82 13.39
CA ILE A 59 0.28 17.22 12.20
C ILE A 59 1.57 16.41 12.11
N PHE A 60 2.30 16.28 13.22
CA PHE A 60 3.56 15.54 13.26
C PHE A 60 3.36 14.05 12.98
N GLY A 61 2.34 13.44 13.59
CA GLY A 61 1.95 12.06 13.33
C GLY A 61 1.53 11.83 11.88
N ALA A 62 0.78 12.75 11.27
CA ALA A 62 0.40 12.68 9.86
C ALA A 62 1.61 12.74 8.91
N VAL A 63 2.60 13.59 9.20
CA VAL A 63 3.84 13.68 8.42
C VAL A 63 4.66 12.40 8.52
N ILE A 64 4.89 11.90 9.75
CA ILE A 64 5.64 10.65 9.96
C ILE A 64 4.91 9.46 9.35
N GLY A 65 3.58 9.39 9.50
CA GLY A 65 2.75 8.35 8.93
C GLY A 65 2.82 8.34 7.40
N LEU A 66 2.76 9.52 6.77
CA LEU A 66 2.92 9.65 5.32
C LEU A 66 4.30 9.17 4.85
N ILE A 67 5.38 9.59 5.53
CA ILE A 67 6.75 9.16 5.19
C ILE A 67 6.88 7.65 5.34
N SER A 68 6.41 7.08 6.45
CA SER A 68 6.47 5.65 6.73
C SER A 68 5.67 4.84 5.72
N GLY A 69 4.47 5.32 5.35
CA GLY A 69 3.65 4.70 4.30
C GLY A 69 4.33 4.72 2.94
N LEU A 70 4.94 5.83 2.54
CA LEU A 70 5.70 5.92 1.29
C LEU A 70 6.93 5.00 1.29
N LEU A 71 7.64 4.89 2.41
CA LEU A 71 8.74 3.94 2.56
C LEU A 71 8.25 2.49 2.47
N GLY A 72 7.12 2.16 3.08
CA GLY A 72 6.48 0.85 3.00
C GLY A 72 6.15 0.46 1.55
N VAL A 73 5.50 1.34 0.80
CA VAL A 73 5.23 1.13 -0.64
C VAL A 73 6.53 1.06 -1.44
N GLY A 74 7.53 1.86 -1.09
CA GLY A 74 8.86 1.81 -1.70
C GLY A 74 9.55 0.47 -1.51
N PHE A 75 9.45 -0.12 -0.31
CA PHE A 75 9.96 -1.46 -0.03
C PHE A 75 9.20 -2.52 -0.84
N GLN A 76 7.86 -2.46 -0.85
CA GLN A 76 7.01 -3.34 -1.68
C GLN A 76 7.39 -3.30 -3.15
N TYR A 77 7.72 -2.12 -3.67
CA TYR A 77 8.22 -1.95 -5.04
C TYR A 77 9.53 -2.71 -5.28
N LEU A 78 10.50 -2.64 -4.36
CA LEU A 78 11.79 -3.33 -4.52
C LEU A 78 11.61 -4.85 -4.50
N VAL A 79 10.85 -5.38 -3.54
CA VAL A 79 10.60 -6.82 -3.41
C VAL A 79 9.68 -7.36 -4.50
N THR A 80 8.94 -6.50 -5.19
CA THR A 80 8.18 -6.89 -6.39
C THR A 80 9.06 -6.87 -7.63
N LYS A 81 9.75 -5.74 -7.86
CA LYS A 81 10.49 -5.49 -9.10
C LYS A 81 11.67 -6.43 -9.28
N PHE A 82 12.57 -6.53 -8.30
CA PHE A 82 13.84 -7.25 -8.49
C PHE A 82 13.63 -8.75 -8.67
N PRO A 83 12.80 -9.44 -7.85
CA PRO A 83 12.48 -10.84 -8.10
C PRO A 83 11.78 -11.05 -9.44
N THR A 84 10.90 -10.13 -9.86
CA THR A 84 10.25 -10.22 -11.18
C THR A 84 11.28 -10.13 -12.31
N GLN A 85 12.24 -9.19 -12.24
CA GLN A 85 13.33 -9.08 -13.22
C GLN A 85 14.18 -10.34 -13.28
N TRP A 86 14.50 -10.91 -12.12
CA TRP A 86 15.30 -12.12 -12.01
C TRP A 86 14.59 -13.34 -12.61
N ILE A 87 13.31 -13.55 -12.30
CA ILE A 87 12.50 -14.66 -12.82
C ILE A 87 12.22 -14.50 -14.32
N ALA A 88 11.87 -13.29 -14.75
CA ALA A 88 11.58 -12.99 -16.16
C ALA A 88 12.84 -13.02 -17.04
N LYS A 89 14.04 -12.89 -16.42
CA LYS A 89 15.31 -12.65 -17.12
C LYS A 89 15.25 -11.43 -18.04
N ASP A 90 14.45 -10.43 -17.66
CA ASP A 90 14.24 -9.20 -18.40
C ASP A 90 14.44 -7.98 -17.49
N THR A 91 15.19 -7.00 -17.97
CA THR A 91 15.41 -5.74 -17.28
C THR A 91 14.19 -4.80 -17.37
N HIS A 92 13.36 -4.98 -18.40
CA HIS A 92 12.20 -4.14 -18.67
C HIS A 92 10.91 -4.73 -18.07
N VAL A 93 10.71 -4.56 -16.76
CA VAL A 93 9.51 -5.02 -16.04
C VAL A 93 8.46 -3.93 -15.79
N TYR A 94 8.42 -2.92 -16.66
CA TYR A 94 7.38 -1.86 -16.62
C TYR A 94 7.29 -1.15 -15.26
N LYS A 95 8.42 -0.64 -14.77
CA LYS A 95 8.58 -0.07 -13.42
C LYS A 95 7.47 0.93 -12.98
N ASN A 96 6.99 1.76 -13.89
CA ASN A 96 6.01 2.80 -13.56
C ASN A 96 4.59 2.22 -13.46
N GLU A 97 4.34 1.07 -14.07
CA GLU A 97 3.10 0.32 -13.88
C GLU A 97 3.11 -0.46 -12.58
N ILE A 98 4.28 -0.95 -12.12
CA ILE A 98 4.42 -1.49 -10.75
C ILE A 98 4.07 -0.38 -9.73
N TRP A 99 4.65 0.81 -9.87
CA TRP A 99 4.32 1.95 -9.00
C TRP A 99 2.83 2.28 -9.03
N SER A 100 2.23 2.36 -10.23
CA SER A 100 0.81 2.70 -10.34
C SER A 100 -0.07 1.64 -9.69
N ALA A 101 0.24 0.36 -9.91
CA ALA A 101 -0.49 -0.75 -9.35
C ALA A 101 -0.37 -0.79 -7.82
N LEU A 102 0.83 -0.56 -7.27
CA LEU A 102 1.03 -0.46 -5.82
C LEU A 102 0.25 0.69 -5.22
N PHE A 103 0.35 1.91 -5.77
CA PHE A 103 -0.40 3.04 -5.21
C PHE A 103 -1.91 2.80 -5.18
N TYR A 104 -2.50 2.29 -6.27
CA TYR A 104 -3.94 2.02 -6.30
C TYR A 104 -4.35 0.86 -5.38
N SER A 105 -3.62 -0.27 -5.41
CA SER A 105 -3.94 -1.42 -4.58
C SER A 105 -3.74 -1.14 -3.09
N SER A 106 -2.65 -0.45 -2.70
CA SER A 106 -2.41 -0.02 -1.33
C SER A 106 -3.44 1.00 -0.85
N ALA A 107 -3.86 1.95 -1.70
CA ALA A 107 -4.93 2.88 -1.34
C ALA A 107 -6.24 2.14 -1.03
N ILE A 108 -6.63 1.16 -1.86
CA ILE A 108 -7.81 0.35 -1.60
C ILE A 108 -7.62 -0.51 -0.34
N GLY A 109 -6.44 -1.08 -0.13
CA GLY A 109 -6.11 -1.82 1.09
C GLY A 109 -6.28 -0.97 2.35
N ILE A 110 -5.78 0.26 2.35
CA ILE A 110 -5.96 1.22 3.47
C ILE A 110 -7.45 1.49 3.73
N ILE A 111 -8.27 1.63 2.68
CA ILE A 111 -9.72 1.82 2.84
C ILE A 111 -10.36 0.59 3.48
N LEU A 112 -9.97 -0.61 3.07
CA LEU A 112 -10.50 -1.86 3.63
C LEU A 112 -10.11 -2.04 5.09
N GLU A 113 -8.86 -1.75 5.44
CA GLU A 113 -8.39 -1.77 6.84
C GLU A 113 -9.12 -0.72 7.69
N LEU A 114 -9.37 0.47 7.14
CA LEU A 114 -10.14 1.50 7.84
C LEU A 114 -11.59 1.06 8.08
N LEU A 115 -12.23 0.43 7.09
CA LEU A 115 -13.55 -0.16 7.26
C LEU A 115 -13.55 -1.27 8.31
N ALA A 116 -12.48 -2.08 8.36
CA ALA A 116 -12.30 -3.10 9.39
C ALA A 116 -12.26 -2.49 10.79
N ALA A 117 -11.51 -1.40 10.96
CA ALA A 117 -11.41 -0.68 12.23
C ALA A 117 -12.79 -0.11 12.65
N LEU A 118 -13.48 0.56 11.73
CA LEU A 118 -14.79 1.18 12.00
C LEU A 118 -15.90 0.16 12.29
N LEU A 119 -15.82 -1.03 11.73
CA LEU A 119 -16.77 -2.13 11.96
C LEU A 119 -16.33 -3.09 13.08
N ASN A 120 -15.24 -2.78 13.77
CA ASN A 120 -14.66 -3.61 14.83
C ASN A 120 -14.30 -5.05 14.38
N PHE A 121 -13.83 -5.18 13.14
CA PHE A 121 -13.22 -6.40 12.60
C PHE A 121 -11.69 -6.41 12.76
N GLN A 122 -11.12 -5.42 13.42
CA GLN A 122 -9.68 -5.33 13.64
C GLN A 122 -9.18 -6.55 14.42
N GLY A 123 -8.17 -7.24 13.89
CA GLY A 123 -7.66 -8.50 14.47
C GLY A 123 -8.41 -9.76 14.04
N ASN A 124 -9.46 -9.66 13.22
CA ASN A 124 -10.09 -10.82 12.61
C ASN A 124 -9.19 -11.40 11.50
N ILE A 125 -8.56 -12.53 11.79
CA ILE A 125 -7.62 -13.22 10.89
C ILE A 125 -8.23 -13.52 9.52
N VAL A 126 -9.49 -13.97 9.48
CA VAL A 126 -10.16 -14.30 8.22
C VAL A 126 -10.33 -13.06 7.37
N PHE A 127 -10.73 -11.94 7.98
CA PHE A 127 -10.85 -10.66 7.29
C PHE A 127 -9.49 -10.18 6.76
N SER A 128 -8.43 -10.22 7.57
CA SER A 128 -7.08 -9.83 7.14
C SER A 128 -6.56 -10.68 5.98
N ILE A 129 -6.81 -12.00 5.99
CA ILE A 129 -6.46 -12.88 4.86
C ILE A 129 -7.22 -12.47 3.58
N LEU A 130 -8.52 -12.18 3.69
CA LEU A 130 -9.32 -11.74 2.55
C LEU A 130 -8.82 -10.40 1.99
N VAL A 131 -8.46 -9.45 2.84
CA VAL A 131 -7.87 -8.17 2.42
C VAL A 131 -6.53 -8.40 1.71
N SER A 132 -5.65 -9.26 2.25
CA SER A 132 -4.36 -9.58 1.62
C SER A 132 -4.51 -10.21 0.23
N ILE A 133 -5.41 -11.20 0.09
CA ILE A 133 -5.70 -11.82 -1.21
C ILE A 133 -6.30 -10.80 -2.18
N PHE A 134 -7.27 -10.01 -1.73
CA PHE A 134 -7.97 -9.05 -2.57
C PHE A 134 -7.05 -7.91 -3.05
N THR A 135 -6.24 -7.35 -2.16
CA THR A 135 -5.26 -6.31 -2.51
C THR A 135 -4.19 -6.85 -3.47
N THR A 136 -3.74 -8.09 -3.31
CA THR A 136 -2.84 -8.77 -4.25
C THR A 136 -3.49 -8.96 -5.62
N ALA A 137 -4.75 -9.38 -5.65
CA ALA A 137 -5.50 -9.54 -6.89
C ALA A 137 -5.68 -8.19 -7.61
N LEU A 138 -5.98 -7.12 -6.87
CA LEU A 138 -6.05 -5.76 -7.39
C LEU A 138 -4.71 -5.28 -7.93
N PHE A 139 -3.62 -5.54 -7.23
CA PHE A 139 -2.28 -5.23 -7.70
C PHE A 139 -2.02 -5.87 -9.07
N LEU A 140 -2.26 -7.18 -9.20
CA LEU A 140 -2.11 -7.88 -10.47
C LEU A 140 -3.04 -7.35 -11.56
N PHE A 141 -4.30 -7.05 -11.21
CA PHE A 141 -5.27 -6.47 -12.12
C PHE A 141 -4.78 -5.12 -12.68
N PHE A 142 -4.36 -4.19 -11.82
CA PHE A 142 -3.87 -2.88 -12.25
C PHE A 142 -2.56 -2.99 -13.03
N TYR A 143 -1.65 -3.87 -12.62
CA TYR A 143 -0.40 -4.07 -13.35
C TYR A 143 -0.66 -4.63 -14.75
N ILE A 144 -1.49 -5.66 -14.88
CA ILE A 144 -1.73 -6.34 -16.17
C ILE A 144 -2.58 -5.48 -17.12
N SER A 145 -3.51 -4.68 -16.60
CA SER A 145 -4.44 -3.85 -17.41
C SER A 145 -3.79 -2.66 -18.13
N GLY A 146 -2.53 -2.35 -17.82
CA GLY A 146 -1.77 -1.29 -18.50
C GLY A 146 -1.33 -1.67 -19.91
N GLU A 147 -0.04 -1.55 -20.17
CA GLU A 147 0.55 -1.95 -21.46
C GLU A 147 0.46 -3.46 -21.68
N ASN A 148 0.41 -3.86 -22.95
CA ASN A 148 0.42 -5.27 -23.30
C ASN A 148 1.80 -5.86 -23.03
N LYS A 149 1.92 -6.61 -21.93
CA LYS A 149 3.18 -7.20 -21.49
C LYS A 149 3.38 -8.60 -22.07
N PRO A 150 4.62 -8.99 -22.39
CA PRO A 150 4.99 -10.36 -22.69
C PRO A 150 4.51 -11.34 -21.61
N GLN A 151 4.13 -12.54 -22.03
CA GLN A 151 3.59 -13.57 -21.13
C GLN A 151 4.59 -13.98 -20.04
N HIS A 152 5.89 -13.98 -20.33
CA HIS A 152 6.92 -14.34 -19.35
C HIS A 152 7.01 -13.32 -18.20
N ILE A 153 6.81 -12.02 -18.47
CA ILE A 153 6.75 -10.96 -17.44
C ILE A 153 5.47 -11.08 -16.61
N LYS A 154 4.32 -11.31 -17.27
CA LYS A 154 3.05 -11.55 -16.58
C LYS A 154 3.15 -12.76 -15.63
N LYS A 155 3.74 -13.87 -16.09
CA LYS A 155 3.97 -15.06 -15.25
C LYS A 155 4.90 -14.75 -14.08
N ALA A 156 6.02 -14.07 -14.33
CA ALA A 156 6.99 -13.75 -13.29
C ALA A 156 6.38 -12.90 -12.16
N ILE A 157 5.68 -11.80 -12.51
CA ILE A 157 5.09 -10.93 -11.49
C ILE A 157 3.95 -11.62 -10.73
N THR A 158 3.17 -12.48 -11.39
CA THR A 158 2.14 -13.29 -10.72
C THR A 158 2.77 -14.21 -9.68
N ILE A 159 3.85 -14.92 -10.03
CA ILE A 159 4.57 -15.78 -9.08
C ILE A 159 5.06 -14.96 -7.88
N VAL A 160 5.71 -13.83 -8.12
CA VAL A 160 6.21 -12.95 -7.05
C VAL A 160 5.09 -12.47 -6.16
N SER A 161 3.97 -12.03 -6.74
CA SER A 161 2.82 -11.51 -6.00
C SER A 161 2.16 -12.58 -5.13
N VAL A 162 2.03 -13.81 -5.65
CA VAL A 162 1.51 -14.95 -4.89
C VAL A 162 2.44 -15.33 -3.74
N VAL A 163 3.76 -15.30 -3.95
CA VAL A 163 4.74 -15.57 -2.88
C VAL A 163 4.67 -14.49 -1.80
N ILE A 164 4.61 -13.21 -2.18
CA ILE A 164 4.47 -12.10 -1.23
C ILE A 164 3.18 -12.23 -0.42
N ALA A 165 2.04 -12.49 -1.07
CA ALA A 165 0.77 -12.71 -0.38
C ALA A 165 0.82 -13.92 0.56
N GLY A 166 1.45 -15.02 0.15
CA GLY A 166 1.65 -16.19 0.99
C GLY A 166 2.49 -15.86 2.24
N MET A 167 3.57 -15.11 2.07
CA MET A 167 4.40 -14.65 3.21
C MET A 167 3.61 -13.74 4.15
N ASP A 168 2.83 -12.82 3.61
CA ASP A 168 1.99 -11.90 4.39
C ASP A 168 0.94 -12.64 5.23
N ILE A 169 0.27 -13.62 4.64
CA ILE A 169 -0.66 -14.52 5.34
C ILE A 169 0.04 -15.31 6.43
N ILE A 170 1.23 -15.87 6.16
CA ILE A 170 2.01 -16.61 7.16
C ILE A 170 2.41 -15.70 8.33
N LEU A 171 2.85 -14.48 8.06
CA LEU A 171 3.22 -13.53 9.11
C LEU A 171 2.02 -13.10 9.95
N THR A 172 0.85 -12.93 9.32
CA THR A 172 -0.38 -12.54 10.01
C THR A 172 -0.94 -13.69 10.86
N THR A 173 -0.78 -14.94 10.43
CA THR A 173 -1.30 -16.13 11.14
C THR A 173 -0.31 -16.74 12.13
N GLY A 174 0.99 -16.62 11.87
CA GLY A 174 2.07 -17.17 12.71
C GLY A 174 2.57 -16.23 13.80
N ALA A 175 2.06 -15.00 13.89
CA ALA A 175 2.30 -14.08 15.00
C ALA A 175 1.37 -14.31 16.22
N LEU A 176 0.68 -15.45 16.26
CA LEU A 176 -0.08 -15.99 17.39
C LEU A 176 0.78 -17.00 18.18
#